data_AF-A0A7S3RC69-F1
#
_entry.id   AF-A0A7S3RC69-F1
#
_cell.length_a   1.000
_cell.length_b   1.000
_cell.length_c   1.000
_cell.angle_alpha   90.00
_cell.angle_beta   90.00
_cell.angle_gamma   90.00
#
_symmetry.space_group_name_H-M   'P 1'
#
loop_
_entity.id
_entity.type
_entity.pdbx_description
1 polymer ?
#
loop_
_entity_poly.entity_id
_entity_poly.type
_entity_poly.pdbx_seq_one_letter_code
_entity_poly.pdbx_strand_id
1 'polypeptide(L)'
;MAADRGAFICQSQSFNCFMTEPNYAKLSSMHFYGWKKGLKTGMYYLRTRAAADAIKFTVDQKALEAKTAKDLAARGTKSTPEPEECLSCGAQ
;
A
#
# COMPACT_ATOMS: atom_id res chain seq x y z
N MET A 1 -1.60 -5.75 -14.38
CA MET A 1 -1.07 -6.89 -13.59
C MET A 1 -2.14 -7.93 -13.23
N ALA A 2 -3.21 -7.57 -12.49
CA ALA A 2 -4.22 -8.55 -12.06
C ALA A 2 -4.95 -9.25 -13.23
N ALA A 3 -5.18 -8.53 -14.33
CA ALA A 3 -5.78 -9.07 -15.55
C ALA A 3 -4.79 -9.94 -16.33
N ASP A 4 -3.52 -9.53 -16.42
CA ASP A 4 -2.50 -10.20 -17.22
C ASP A 4 -2.22 -11.63 -16.73
N ARG A 5 -2.19 -11.82 -15.40
CA ARG A 5 -2.05 -13.16 -14.80
C ARG A 5 -3.33 -14.00 -14.87
N GLY A 6 -4.48 -13.38 -15.16
CA GLY A 6 -5.79 -14.04 -15.20
C GLY A 6 -5.88 -15.14 -16.26
N ALA A 7 -5.08 -15.04 -17.33
CA ALA A 7 -5.00 -16.07 -18.38
C ALA A 7 -4.43 -17.41 -17.87
N PHE A 8 -3.62 -17.39 -16.81
CA PHE A 8 -2.98 -18.58 -16.24
C PHE A 8 -3.72 -19.14 -15.01
N ILE A 9 -4.90 -18.59 -14.68
CA ILE A 9 -5.69 -18.97 -13.51
C ILE A 9 -7.00 -19.60 -13.98
N CYS A 10 -7.17 -20.90 -13.70
CA CYS A 10 -8.33 -21.67 -14.12
C CYS A 10 -9.63 -21.16 -13.47
N GLN A 11 -9.61 -20.90 -12.16
CA GLN A 11 -10.72 -20.36 -11.39
C GLN A 11 -10.56 -18.85 -11.26
N SER A 12 -10.52 -18.29 -10.06
CA SER A 12 -10.30 -16.87 -9.83
C SER A 12 -9.17 -16.64 -8.84
N GLN A 13 -8.93 -15.38 -8.50
CA GLN A 13 -7.95 -14.92 -7.53
C GLN A 13 -8.62 -13.97 -6.53
N SER A 14 -8.24 -14.06 -5.26
CA SER A 14 -8.65 -13.08 -4.25
C SER A 14 -8.04 -11.72 -4.58
N PHE A 15 -8.88 -10.76 -4.98
CA PHE A 15 -8.44 -9.43 -5.41
C PHE A 15 -8.92 -8.36 -4.42
N ASN A 16 -8.03 -7.94 -3.53
CA ASN A 16 -8.30 -6.86 -2.58
C ASN A 16 -8.06 -5.49 -3.24
N CYS A 17 -8.99 -4.56 -3.07
CA CYS A 17 -8.85 -3.17 -3.51
C CYS A 17 -8.56 -2.26 -2.32
N PHE A 18 -7.57 -1.40 -2.45
CA PHE A 18 -7.22 -0.39 -1.46
C PHE A 18 -7.56 1.00 -2.02
N MET A 19 -8.37 1.77 -1.30
CA MET A 19 -8.80 3.11 -1.71
C MET A 19 -8.88 4.03 -0.49
N THR A 20 -8.11 5.12 -0.49
CA THR A 20 -8.05 6.09 0.63
C THR A 20 -9.36 6.85 0.81
N GLU A 21 -9.92 7.38 -0.27
CA GLU A 21 -11.18 8.13 -0.25
C GLU A 21 -12.19 7.47 -1.19
N PRO A 22 -12.95 6.48 -0.70
CA PRO A 22 -13.98 5.83 -1.48
C PRO A 22 -15.10 6.81 -1.81
N ASN A 23 -15.41 6.94 -3.10
CA ASN A 23 -16.61 7.62 -3.55
C ASN A 23 -17.33 6.75 -4.59
N TYR A 24 -18.63 6.99 -4.78
CA TYR A 24 -19.43 6.17 -5.69
C TYR A 24 -18.87 6.16 -7.11
N ALA A 25 -18.42 7.30 -7.63
CA ALA A 25 -17.84 7.38 -8.98
C ALA A 25 -16.55 6.56 -9.14
N LYS A 26 -15.66 6.58 -8.14
CA LYS A 26 -14.39 5.83 -8.09
C LYS A 26 -14.66 4.33 -7.97
N LEU A 27 -15.61 3.94 -7.12
CA LEU A 27 -15.98 2.53 -6.97
C LEU A 27 -16.61 1.98 -8.23
N SER A 28 -17.56 2.71 -8.83
CA SER A 28 -18.21 2.31 -10.07
C SER A 28 -17.20 2.23 -11.23
N SER A 29 -16.36 3.25 -11.41
CA SER A 29 -15.33 3.24 -12.46
C SER A 29 -14.32 2.11 -12.29
N MET A 30 -13.91 1.79 -11.06
CA MET A 30 -13.04 0.64 -10.77
C MET A 30 -13.71 -0.70 -11.13
N HIS A 31 -14.98 -0.90 -10.75
CA HIS A 31 -15.71 -2.12 -11.08
C HIS A 31 -15.88 -2.29 -12.59
N PHE A 32 -16.26 -1.23 -13.30
CA PHE A 32 -16.40 -1.26 -14.75
C PHE A 32 -15.06 -1.47 -15.46
N TYR A 33 -13.97 -0.92 -14.92
CA TYR A 33 -12.63 -1.16 -15.45
C TYR A 33 -12.24 -2.64 -15.31
N GLY A 34 -12.43 -3.23 -14.13
CA GLY A 34 -12.14 -4.65 -13.89
C GLY A 34 -12.97 -5.58 -14.77
N TRP A 35 -14.26 -5.28 -14.93
CA TRP A 35 -15.16 -6.02 -15.80
C TRP A 35 -14.73 -5.95 -17.27
N LYS A 36 -14.44 -4.76 -17.80
CA LYS A 36 -13.95 -4.57 -19.19
C LYS A 36 -12.62 -5.28 -19.44
N LYS A 37 -11.79 -5.43 -18.41
CA LYS A 37 -10.51 -6.16 -18.47
C LYS A 37 -10.67 -7.69 -18.29
N GLY A 38 -11.88 -8.19 -18.13
CA GLY A 38 -12.16 -9.63 -18.03
C GLY A 38 -11.76 -10.26 -16.68
N LEU A 39 -11.67 -9.46 -15.61
CA LEU A 39 -11.43 -10.01 -14.28
C LEU A 39 -12.64 -10.82 -13.81
N LYS A 40 -12.40 -12.07 -13.42
CA LYS A 40 -13.44 -12.96 -12.87
C LYS A 40 -13.90 -12.51 -11.47
N THR A 41 -12.98 -11.99 -10.65
CA THR A 41 -13.28 -11.31 -9.38
C THR A 41 -12.93 -9.84 -9.52
N GLY A 42 -13.95 -8.98 -9.56
CA GLY A 42 -13.79 -7.53 -9.67
C GLY A 42 -13.35 -6.87 -8.35
N MET A 43 -13.77 -7.42 -7.21
CA MET A 43 -13.38 -6.96 -5.87
C MET A 43 -13.68 -8.06 -4.84
N TYR A 44 -12.75 -8.33 -3.93
CA TYR A 44 -12.94 -9.23 -2.79
C TYR A 44 -13.22 -8.45 -1.51
N TYR A 45 -12.23 -7.68 -1.02
CA TYR A 45 -12.42 -6.68 0.02
C TYR A 45 -12.05 -5.29 -0.48
N LEU A 46 -12.83 -4.30 -0.05
CA LEU A 46 -12.43 -2.89 -0.11
C LEU A 46 -11.78 -2.52 1.22
N ARG A 47 -10.51 -2.13 1.16
CA ARG A 47 -9.74 -1.63 2.29
C ARG A 47 -9.62 -0.12 2.15
N THR A 48 -10.08 0.59 3.17
CA THR A 48 -10.02 2.05 3.21
C THR A 48 -9.14 2.47 4.37
N ARG A 49 -8.36 3.53 4.16
CA ARG A 49 -7.63 4.18 5.25
C ARG A 49 -8.40 5.43 5.64
N ALA A 50 -8.44 5.73 6.93
CA ALA A 50 -9.03 6.97 7.39
C ALA A 50 -8.29 8.17 6.76
N ALA A 51 -9.01 9.25 6.49
CA ALA A 51 -8.45 10.47 5.90
C ALA A 51 -7.37 11.11 6.81
N ALA A 52 -7.44 10.86 8.12
CA ALA A 52 -6.40 11.17 9.07
C ALA A 52 -5.85 9.86 9.65
N ASP A 53 -4.55 9.64 9.52
CA ASP A 53 -3.88 8.59 10.27
C ASP A 53 -3.98 8.95 11.76
N ALA A 54 -4.48 8.02 12.59
CA ALA A 54 -4.48 8.20 14.03
C ALA A 54 -3.05 8.49 14.50
N ILE A 55 -2.88 9.47 15.39
CA ILE A 55 -1.58 9.82 15.97
C ILE A 55 -0.98 8.53 16.54
N LYS A 56 0.02 7.99 15.85
CA LYS A 56 0.71 6.78 16.27
C LYS A 56 1.52 7.16 17.50
N PHE A 57 0.99 6.86 18.69
CA PHE A 57 1.72 6.97 19.95
C PHE A 57 2.87 5.97 19.94
N THR A 58 3.95 6.35 19.29
CA THR A 58 5.23 5.66 19.31
C THR A 58 6.11 6.29 20.36
N VAL A 59 7.21 5.61 20.71
CA VAL A 59 8.25 6.12 21.62
C VAL A 59 8.60 7.56 21.26
N ASP A 60 8.78 8.40 22.28
CA ASP A 60 8.97 9.85 22.18
C ASP A 60 9.83 10.25 20.95
N GLN A 61 9.18 10.80 19.93
CA GLN A 61 9.82 11.08 18.65
C GLN A 61 10.95 12.09 18.79
N LYS A 62 10.88 12.99 19.78
CA LYS A 62 11.96 13.93 20.10
C LYS A 62 13.22 13.21 20.60
N ALA A 63 13.06 12.13 21.36
CA ALA A 63 14.17 11.33 21.84
C ALA A 63 14.81 10.48 20.74
N LEU A 64 14.02 10.07 19.74
CA LEU A 64 14.52 9.41 18.53
C LEU A 64 15.29 10.40 17.64
N GLU A 65 14.73 11.56 17.32
CA GLU A 65 15.37 12.61 16.52
C GLU A 65 16.73 13.05 17.12
N ALA A 66 16.80 13.18 18.44
CA ALA A 66 18.04 13.50 19.15
C ALA A 66 19.09 12.37 19.08
N LYS A 67 18.67 11.11 18.97
CA LYS A 67 19.56 9.97 18.76
C LYS A 67 20.04 9.89 17.31
N THR A 68 19.14 10.09 16.33
CA THR A 68 19.52 10.10 14.91
C THR A 68 20.48 11.24 14.60
N ALA A 69 20.29 12.43 15.16
CA ALA A 69 21.22 13.55 14.98
C ALA A 69 22.62 13.27 15.54
N LYS A 70 22.71 12.54 16.67
CA LYS A 70 23.99 12.10 17.25
C LYS A 70 24.65 10.98 16.44
N ASP A 71 23.86 10.07 15.89
CA ASP A 71 24.34 8.96 15.05
C ASP A 71 24.80 9.44 13.66
N LEU A 72 24.10 10.39 13.04
CA LEU A 72 24.50 11.01 11.77
C LEU A 72 25.76 11.89 11.92
N ALA A 73 25.95 12.54 13.07
CA ALA A 73 27.19 13.25 13.35
C ALA A 73 28.39 12.30 13.56
N ALA A 74 28.14 11.05 13.95
CA ALA A 74 29.16 10.02 14.14
C ALA A 74 29.48 9.24 12.84
N ARG A 75 28.55 9.16 11.88
CA ARG A 75 28.71 8.35 10.66
C ARG A 75 28.92 9.21 9.40
N GLY A 76 30.11 9.77 9.29
CA GLY A 76 30.62 10.26 8.01
C GLY A 76 30.73 9.12 6.99
N THR A 77 30.30 9.40 5.76
CA THR A 77 30.46 8.66 4.49
C THR A 77 29.37 7.65 4.05
N LYS A 78 28.76 8.02 2.89
CA LYS A 78 28.10 7.25 1.82
C LYS A 78 27.02 6.19 2.18
N SER A 79 25.78 6.50 1.79
CA SER A 79 24.97 5.64 0.90
C SER A 79 23.62 6.32 0.62
N THR A 80 23.33 6.60 -0.65
CA THR A 80 22.00 6.95 -1.16
C THR A 80 20.99 5.88 -0.74
N PRO A 81 19.87 6.21 -0.07
CA PRO A 81 18.80 5.25 0.11
C PRO A 81 17.94 5.27 -1.16
N GLU A 82 18.18 4.29 -2.03
CA GLU A 82 17.16 3.83 -2.97
C GLU A 82 15.90 3.49 -2.13
N PRO A 83 14.69 3.90 -2.53
CA PRO A 83 13.49 3.49 -1.83
C PRO A 83 13.31 1.99 -2.06
N GLU A 84 13.76 1.20 -1.09
CA GLU A 84 13.38 -0.19 -0.94
C GLU A 84 11.86 -0.26 -0.81
N GLU A 85 11.18 -0.49 -1.93
CA GLU A 85 9.82 -1.00 -1.95
C GLU A 85 9.83 -2.27 -1.11
N CYS A 86 9.43 -2.13 0.15
CA CYS A 86 9.14 -3.21 1.06
C CYS A 86 7.97 -3.99 0.46
N LEU A 87 8.29 -4.89 -0.47
CA LEU A 87 7.49 -6.00 -0.96
C LEU A 87 7.33 -7.01 0.18
N SER A 88 6.83 -6.56 1.33
CA SER A 88 6.38 -7.43 2.39
C SER A 88 4.92 -7.73 2.13
N CYS A 89 4.69 -8.90 1.53
CA CYS A 89 3.44 -9.64 1.64
C CYS A 89 3.13 -9.80 3.14
N GLY A 90 2.25 -8.95 3.66
CA GLY A 90 1.90 -8.95 5.07
C GLY A 90 0.75 -8.00 5.31
N ALA A 91 -0.42 -8.57 5.56
CA ALA A 91 -1.64 -7.89 5.91
C ALA A 91 -1.46 -6.75 6.92
N GLN A 92 -2.08 -5.59 6.65
CA GLN A 92 -2.81 -4.81 7.66
C GLN A 92 -3.90 -4.00 6.94
#